data_AF-A0A4R3Y3J8-F1
#
_entry.id   AF-A0A4R3Y3J8-F1
#
_cell.length_a   1.000
_cell.length_b   1.000
_cell.length_c   1.000
_cell.angle_alpha   90.00
_cell.angle_beta   90.00
_cell.angle_gamma   90.00
#
_symmetry.space_group_name_H-M   'P 1'
#
loop_
_entity.id
_entity.type
_entity.pdbx_description
1 polymer ?
#
loop_
_entity_poly.entity_id
_entity_poly.type
_entity_poly.pdbx_seq_one_letter_code
_entity_poly.pdbx_strand_id
1 'polypeptide(L)'
;MDAEAVRKSVTLDPQWANELKQAWLALMELTVWGDVKSTRLGAMGKLRKKTLDLGEKLKSLAADREWIPHPRERVKNALGSSFNLRDSLLQLERAAKDVDGGSELASFSQLMIRLHTLIVPPLEILENQWATLLDSQYQDEDQEEDQE
;
A
#
# COMPACT_ATOMS: atom_id res chain seq x y z
N MET A 1 17.43 -19.33 -0.26
CA MET A 1 16.08 -18.97 0.22
C MET A 1 15.02 -19.91 -0.35
N ASP A 2 14.18 -20.44 0.54
CA ASP A 2 13.05 -21.31 0.19
C ASP A 2 11.98 -20.59 -0.66
N ALA A 3 11.72 -21.13 -1.85
CA ALA A 3 10.72 -20.60 -2.79
C ALA A 3 9.28 -20.73 -2.27
N GLU A 4 8.98 -21.76 -1.46
CA GLU A 4 7.64 -21.96 -0.93
C GLU A 4 7.33 -20.96 0.19
N ALA A 5 8.25 -20.76 1.14
CA ALA A 5 8.15 -19.73 2.16
C ALA A 5 7.94 -18.32 1.55
N VAL A 6 8.66 -18.02 0.47
CA VAL A 6 8.55 -16.75 -0.25
C VAL A 6 7.20 -16.60 -0.93
N ARG A 7 6.74 -17.62 -1.64
CA ARG A 7 5.41 -17.59 -2.27
C ARG A 7 4.33 -17.32 -1.22
N LYS A 8 4.39 -17.99 -0.07
CA LYS A 8 3.43 -17.79 1.03
C LYS A 8 3.52 -16.37 1.59
N SER A 9 4.72 -15.82 1.77
CA SER A 9 4.90 -14.49 2.37
C SER A 9 4.50 -13.33 1.47
N VAL A 10 4.62 -13.47 0.14
CA VAL A 10 4.22 -12.42 -0.82
C VAL A 10 2.77 -12.56 -1.31
N THR A 11 2.07 -13.62 -0.89
CA THR A 11 0.64 -13.79 -1.15
C THR A 11 -0.15 -13.01 -0.11
N LEU A 12 -0.88 -11.99 -0.55
CA LEU A 12 -1.70 -11.19 0.35
C LEU A 12 -3.03 -11.89 0.64
N ASP A 13 -3.59 -11.59 1.81
CA ASP A 13 -4.96 -12.00 2.14
C ASP A 13 -5.95 -11.39 1.13
N PRO A 14 -6.70 -12.22 0.37
CA PRO A 14 -7.65 -11.73 -0.62
C PRO A 14 -8.81 -10.94 0.01
N GLN A 15 -9.17 -11.20 1.26
CA GLN A 15 -10.19 -10.43 1.96
C GLN A 15 -9.69 -9.01 2.23
N TRP A 16 -8.51 -8.88 2.85
CA TRP A 16 -7.87 -7.58 3.06
C TRP A 16 -7.68 -6.78 1.76
N ALA A 17 -7.20 -7.43 0.69
CA ALA A 17 -7.04 -6.78 -0.61
C ALA A 17 -8.37 -6.26 -1.18
N ASN A 18 -9.47 -7.02 -1.02
CA ASN A 18 -10.79 -6.57 -1.42
C ASN A 18 -11.30 -5.43 -0.53
N GLU A 19 -11.10 -5.47 0.78
CA GLU A 19 -11.48 -4.39 1.69
C GLU A 19 -10.78 -3.07 1.35
N LEU A 20 -9.48 -3.12 1.04
CA LEU A 20 -8.72 -1.98 0.54
C LEU A 20 -9.31 -1.43 -0.76
N LYS A 21 -9.62 -2.31 -1.73
CA LYS A 21 -10.24 -1.92 -3.00
C LYS A 21 -11.58 -1.22 -2.77
N GLN A 22 -12.44 -1.75 -1.90
CA GLN A 22 -13.74 -1.14 -1.61
C GLN A 22 -13.60 0.22 -0.91
N ALA A 23 -12.70 0.34 0.07
CA ALA A 23 -12.43 1.61 0.75
C ALA A 23 -11.90 2.67 -0.22
N TRP A 24 -10.99 2.28 -1.14
CA TRP A 24 -10.48 3.16 -2.18
C TRP A 24 -11.55 3.59 -3.17
N LEU A 25 -12.40 2.67 -3.65
CA LEU A 25 -13.50 2.99 -4.56
C LEU A 25 -14.48 3.99 -3.95
N ALA A 26 -14.86 3.78 -2.68
CA ALA A 26 -15.73 4.70 -1.95
C ALA A 26 -15.09 6.09 -1.81
N LEU A 27 -13.78 6.15 -1.54
CA LEU A 27 -13.08 7.43 -1.48
C LEU A 27 -13.05 8.10 -2.87
N MET A 28 -12.76 7.34 -3.93
CA MET A 28 -12.73 7.87 -5.29
C MET A 28 -14.10 8.44 -5.69
N GLU A 29 -15.18 7.73 -5.39
CA GLU A 29 -16.55 8.19 -5.61
C GLU A 29 -16.81 9.53 -4.90
N LEU A 30 -16.51 9.65 -3.61
CA LEU A 30 -16.66 10.93 -2.89
C LEU A 30 -15.82 12.07 -3.50
N THR A 31 -14.60 11.80 -3.95
CA THR A 31 -13.73 12.86 -4.51
C THR A 31 -14.13 13.35 -5.91
N VAL A 32 -14.93 12.55 -6.64
CA VAL A 32 -15.38 12.86 -8.00
C VAL A 32 -16.82 13.37 -8.00
N TRP A 33 -17.71 12.65 -7.31
CA TRP A 33 -19.15 12.86 -7.35
C TRP A 33 -19.70 13.45 -6.06
N GLY A 34 -19.00 13.28 -4.95
CA GLY A 34 -19.44 13.77 -3.65
C GLY A 34 -19.33 15.28 -3.49
N ASP A 35 -20.13 15.82 -2.56
CA ASP A 35 -20.07 17.20 -2.12
C ASP A 35 -18.95 17.38 -1.09
N VAL A 36 -17.72 17.39 -1.60
CA VAL A 36 -16.48 17.65 -0.87
C VAL A 36 -15.78 18.86 -1.49
N LYS A 37 -15.41 19.84 -0.67
CA LYS A 37 -14.93 21.15 -1.12
C LYS A 37 -13.64 21.57 -0.44
N SER A 38 -12.95 22.50 -1.09
CA SER A 38 -11.78 23.19 -0.58
C SER A 38 -11.88 24.68 -0.91
N THR A 39 -11.53 25.55 0.02
CA THR A 39 -11.34 26.98 -0.25
C THR A 39 -10.06 27.26 -1.06
N ARG A 40 -9.11 26.31 -1.12
CA ARG A 40 -7.86 26.46 -1.85
C ARG A 40 -8.03 26.05 -3.32
N LEU A 41 -7.72 26.98 -4.22
CA LEU A 41 -7.77 26.74 -5.66
C LEU A 41 -6.90 25.53 -6.06
N GLY A 42 -7.49 24.60 -6.83
CA GLY A 42 -6.81 23.42 -7.36
C GLY A 42 -6.63 22.26 -6.37
N ALA A 43 -6.98 22.42 -5.09
CA ALA A 43 -6.83 21.37 -4.08
C ALA A 43 -7.64 20.10 -4.43
N MET A 44 -8.88 20.25 -4.88
CA MET A 44 -9.72 19.11 -5.27
C MET A 44 -9.16 18.35 -6.49
N GLY A 45 -8.55 19.06 -7.44
CA GLY A 45 -7.88 18.43 -8.59
C GLY A 45 -6.65 17.63 -8.15
N LYS A 46 -5.84 18.20 -7.26
CA LYS A 46 -4.69 17.52 -6.65
C LYS A 46 -5.12 16.29 -5.85
N LEU A 47 -6.18 16.40 -5.06
CA LEU A 47 -6.74 15.31 -4.26
C LEU A 47 -7.12 14.13 -5.15
N ARG A 48 -7.96 14.36 -6.17
CA ARG A 48 -8.36 13.31 -7.14
C ARG A 48 -7.16 12.61 -7.77
N LYS A 49 -6.14 13.36 -8.17
CA LYS A 49 -4.90 12.78 -8.72
C LYS A 49 -4.20 11.86 -7.71
N LYS A 50 -4.13 12.26 -6.44
CA LYS A 50 -3.52 11.44 -5.38
C LYS A 50 -4.36 10.23 -5.01
N THR A 51 -5.69 10.35 -5.02
CA THR A 51 -6.58 9.20 -4.83
C THR A 51 -6.39 8.18 -5.94
N LEU A 52 -6.26 8.62 -7.20
CA LEU A 52 -6.00 7.72 -8.32
C LEU A 52 -4.64 7.01 -8.20
N ASP A 53 -3.57 7.77 -7.91
CA ASP A 53 -2.22 7.21 -7.72
C ASP A 53 -2.19 6.16 -6.59
N LEU A 54 -2.90 6.39 -5.48
CA LEU A 54 -3.03 5.41 -4.40
C LEU A 54 -3.64 4.10 -4.92
N GLY A 55 -4.68 4.17 -5.74
CA GLY A 55 -5.31 3.00 -6.37
C GLY A 55 -4.36 2.19 -7.24
N GLU A 56 -3.49 2.87 -7.99
CA GLU A 56 -2.45 2.22 -8.79
C GLU A 56 -1.43 1.50 -7.90
N LYS A 57 -1.05 2.10 -6.76
CA LYS A 57 -0.12 1.47 -5.81
C LYS A 57 -0.76 0.29 -5.09
N LEU A 58 -2.04 0.37 -4.73
CA LEU A 58 -2.82 -0.76 -4.21
C LEU A 58 -2.84 -1.93 -5.20
N LYS A 59 -3.12 -1.65 -6.47
CA LYS A 59 -3.09 -2.66 -7.54
C LYS A 59 -1.70 -3.30 -7.68
N SER A 60 -0.64 -2.50 -7.57
CA SER A 60 0.74 -2.96 -7.66
C SER A 60 1.12 -3.83 -6.46
N LEU A 61 0.70 -3.46 -5.25
CA LEU A 61 0.89 -4.26 -4.05
C LEU A 61 0.22 -5.63 -4.17
N ALA A 62 -1.04 -5.67 -4.62
CA ALA A 62 -1.83 -6.89 -4.78
C ALA A 62 -1.52 -7.72 -6.03
N ALA A 63 -0.58 -7.28 -6.87
CA ALA A 63 -0.22 -8.00 -8.09
C ALA A 63 0.43 -9.36 -7.76
N ASP A 64 0.11 -10.36 -8.58
CA ASP A 64 0.82 -11.64 -8.54
C ASP A 64 2.30 -11.44 -8.91
N ARG A 65 3.16 -12.17 -8.21
CA ARG A 65 4.63 -12.12 -8.34
C ARG A 65 5.23 -13.46 -8.77
N GLU A 66 4.42 -14.47 -9.06
CA GLU A 66 4.92 -15.77 -9.54
C GLU A 66 5.69 -15.66 -10.86
N TRP A 67 5.42 -14.63 -11.67
CA TRP A 67 6.15 -14.36 -12.91
C TRP A 67 7.63 -13.99 -12.73
N ILE A 68 8.04 -13.52 -11.53
CA ILE A 68 9.44 -13.18 -11.25
C ILE A 68 10.19 -14.49 -10.91
N PRO A 69 11.22 -14.92 -11.65
CA PRO A 69 11.83 -16.24 -11.43
C PRO A 69 12.55 -16.37 -10.09
N HIS A 70 13.25 -15.31 -9.66
CA HIS A 70 14.11 -15.35 -8.48
C HIS A 70 13.32 -15.01 -7.20
N PRO A 71 13.27 -15.90 -6.20
CA PRO A 71 12.54 -15.65 -4.94
C PRO A 71 12.95 -14.35 -4.25
N ARG A 72 14.25 -14.01 -4.22
CA ARG A 72 14.75 -12.76 -3.61
C ARG A 72 14.15 -11.52 -4.28
N GLU A 73 14.06 -11.55 -5.60
CA GLU A 73 13.50 -10.45 -6.38
C GLU A 73 11.99 -10.33 -6.20
N ARG A 74 11.26 -11.43 -5.93
CA ARG A 74 9.85 -11.37 -5.53
C ARG A 74 9.66 -10.59 -4.24
N VAL A 75 10.45 -10.90 -3.23
CA VAL A 75 10.37 -10.23 -1.91
C VAL A 75 10.76 -8.76 -2.02
N LYS A 76 11.85 -8.44 -2.73
CA LYS A 76 12.24 -7.04 -3.00
C LYS A 76 11.15 -6.27 -3.75
N ASN A 77 10.52 -6.89 -4.74
CA ASN A 77 9.43 -6.25 -5.48
C ASN A 77 8.20 -6.00 -4.58
N ALA A 78 7.85 -6.95 -3.71
CA ALA A 78 6.78 -6.79 -2.73
C ALA A 78 7.06 -5.62 -1.77
N LEU A 79 8.27 -5.58 -1.21
CA LEU A 79 8.74 -4.53 -0.31
C LEU A 79 8.78 -3.15 -1.00
N GLY A 80 9.27 -3.09 -2.24
CA GLY A 80 9.23 -1.85 -3.03
C GLY A 80 7.80 -1.38 -3.30
N SER A 81 6.86 -2.31 -3.51
CA SER A 81 5.45 -1.99 -3.71
C SER A 81 4.79 -1.44 -2.43
N SER A 82 5.13 -1.96 -1.24
CA SER A 82 4.59 -1.44 0.02
C SER A 82 5.09 -0.04 0.34
N PHE A 83 6.38 0.23 0.13
CA PHE A 83 6.93 1.57 0.34
C PHE A 83 6.29 2.61 -0.59
N ASN A 84 6.08 2.25 -1.86
CA ASN A 84 5.37 3.11 -2.80
C ASN A 84 3.92 3.37 -2.36
N LEU A 85 3.23 2.35 -1.83
CA LEU A 85 1.87 2.53 -1.28
C LEU A 85 1.87 3.46 -0.08
N ARG A 86 2.78 3.27 0.87
CA ARG A 86 2.91 4.11 2.08
C ARG A 86 3.19 5.58 1.73
N ASP A 87 4.10 5.83 0.80
CA ASP A 87 4.38 7.18 0.32
C ASP A 87 3.16 7.81 -0.38
N SER A 88 2.47 7.06 -1.25
CA SER A 88 1.27 7.55 -1.93
C SER A 88 0.14 7.88 -0.94
N LEU A 89 -0.04 7.06 0.10
CA LEU A 89 -0.99 7.33 1.21
C LEU A 89 -0.63 8.63 1.93
N LEU A 90 0.63 8.82 2.32
CA LEU A 90 1.09 10.03 2.99
C LEU A 90 0.87 11.28 2.12
N GLN A 91 1.08 11.17 0.80
CA GLN A 91 0.84 12.25 -0.13
C GLN A 91 -0.65 12.57 -0.29
N LEU A 92 -1.51 11.55 -0.26
CA LEU A 92 -2.96 11.71 -0.25
C LEU A 92 -3.41 12.40 1.05
N GLU A 93 -2.95 11.96 2.22
CA GLU A 93 -3.25 12.58 3.51
C GLU A 93 -2.84 14.05 3.55
N ARG A 94 -1.66 14.38 3.01
CA ARG A 94 -1.21 15.77 2.88
C ARG A 94 -2.12 16.59 1.96
N ALA A 95 -2.64 16.01 0.87
CA ALA A 95 -3.59 16.68 0.00
C ALA A 95 -4.97 16.83 0.67
N ALA A 96 -5.38 15.86 1.47
CA ALA A 96 -6.65 15.87 2.21
C ALA A 96 -6.74 16.99 3.24
N LYS A 97 -5.61 17.49 3.76
CA LYS A 97 -5.56 18.64 4.69
C LYS A 97 -6.15 19.93 4.11
N ASP A 98 -6.21 20.04 2.79
CA ASP A 98 -6.76 21.21 2.12
C ASP A 98 -8.29 21.12 1.92
N VAL A 99 -8.90 19.99 2.27
CA VAL A 99 -10.36 19.79 2.20
C VAL A 99 -11.00 20.35 3.47
N ASP A 100 -11.93 21.30 3.31
CA ASP A 100 -12.45 22.11 4.42
C ASP A 100 -13.97 22.34 4.37
N GLY A 101 -14.68 21.73 3.42
CA GLY A 101 -16.13 21.93 3.31
C GLY A 101 -16.87 20.87 2.51
N GLY A 102 -18.18 21.10 2.37
CA GLY A 102 -19.11 20.19 1.71
C GLY A 102 -19.89 19.32 2.71
N SER A 103 -21.10 18.92 2.31
CA SER A 103 -22.01 18.13 3.15
C SER A 103 -21.48 16.73 3.48
N GLU A 104 -20.54 16.21 2.68
CA GLU A 104 -19.96 14.88 2.84
C GLU A 104 -18.55 14.89 3.46
N LEU A 105 -18.11 16.03 4.02
CA LEU A 105 -16.79 16.18 4.65
C LEU A 105 -16.54 15.15 5.77
N ALA A 106 -17.56 14.84 6.56
CA ALA A 106 -17.47 13.86 7.63
C ALA A 106 -17.22 12.44 7.08
N SER A 107 -17.96 12.05 6.05
CA SER A 107 -17.80 10.75 5.37
C SER A 107 -16.42 10.63 4.72
N PHE A 108 -15.95 11.70 4.07
CA PHE A 108 -14.59 11.76 3.52
C PHE A 108 -13.53 11.55 4.59
N SER A 109 -13.64 12.24 5.73
CA SER A 109 -12.69 12.14 6.84
C SER A 109 -12.66 10.74 7.44
N GLN A 110 -13.83 10.10 7.59
CA GLN A 110 -13.94 8.72 8.06
C GLN A 110 -13.29 7.72 7.09
N LEU A 111 -13.47 7.89 5.78
CA LEU A 111 -12.81 7.04 4.78
C LEU A 111 -11.29 7.22 4.77
N MET A 112 -10.80 8.45 4.95
CA MET A 112 -9.35 8.70 5.08
C MET A 112 -8.76 7.97 6.29
N ILE A 113 -9.41 8.06 7.45
CA ILE A 113 -8.99 7.33 8.66
C ILE A 113 -9.05 5.82 8.42
N ARG A 114 -10.15 5.34 7.82
CA ARG A 114 -10.32 3.91 7.51
C ARG A 114 -9.20 3.40 6.61
N LEU A 115 -8.88 4.10 5.52
CA LEU A 115 -7.80 3.72 4.62
C LEU A 115 -6.46 3.67 5.34
N HIS A 116 -6.15 4.67 6.17
CA HIS A 116 -4.94 4.66 6.99
C HIS A 116 -4.87 3.40 7.87
N THR A 117 -5.95 3.10 8.60
CA THR A 117 -5.99 1.94 9.51
C THR A 117 -5.96 0.60 8.78
N LEU A 118 -6.49 0.53 7.55
CA LEU A 118 -6.44 -0.67 6.72
C LEU A 118 -5.05 -0.89 6.10
N ILE A 119 -4.29 0.18 5.83
CA ILE A 119 -3.01 0.10 5.13
C ILE A 119 -1.84 -0.03 6.11
N VAL A 120 -1.73 0.88 7.06
CA VAL A 120 -0.47 1.07 7.81
C VAL A 120 -0.11 -0.12 8.70
N PRO A 121 -0.98 -0.60 9.62
CA PRO A 121 -0.60 -1.70 10.50
C PRO A 121 -0.30 -3.02 9.77
N PRO A 122 -1.12 -3.48 8.80
CA PRO A 122 -0.79 -4.69 8.05
C PRO A 122 0.49 -4.55 7.22
N LEU A 123 0.74 -3.39 6.62
CA LEU A 123 1.99 -3.16 5.88
C LEU A 123 3.22 -3.29 6.77
N GLU A 124 3.19 -2.78 8.00
CA GLU A 124 4.34 -2.90 8.92
C GLU A 124 4.68 -4.36 9.23
N ILE A 125 3.66 -5.20 9.40
CA ILE A 125 3.84 -6.64 9.63
C ILE A 125 4.49 -7.30 8.40
N LEU A 126 3.95 -7.02 7.21
CA LEU A 126 4.46 -7.58 5.96
C LEU A 126 5.89 -7.11 5.65
N GLU A 127 6.17 -5.82 5.85
CA GLU A 127 7.49 -5.23 5.62
C GLU A 127 8.54 -5.86 6.54
N ASN A 128 8.23 -6.05 7.82
CA ASN A 128 9.11 -6.74 8.76
C ASN A 128 9.34 -8.20 8.35
N GLN A 129 8.28 -8.91 7.96
CA GLN A 129 8.38 -10.30 7.49
C GLN A 129 9.29 -10.41 6.24
N TRP A 130 9.12 -9.52 5.28
CA TRP A 130 9.91 -9.50 4.06
C TRP A 130 11.36 -9.08 4.31
N ALA A 131 11.60 -8.12 5.21
CA ALA A 131 12.95 -7.76 5.64
C ALA A 131 13.66 -8.95 6.28
N THR A 132 13.01 -9.64 7.23
CA THR A 132 13.57 -10.85 7.87
C THR A 132 13.90 -11.95 6.86
N LEU A 133 13.05 -12.17 5.85
CA LEU A 133 13.32 -13.15 4.78
C LEU A 133 14.49 -12.76 3.87
N LEU A 134 14.73 -11.46 3.68
CA LEU A 134 15.89 -10.98 2.93
C LEU A 134 17.18 -11.11 3.75
N ASP A 135 17.10 -10.88 5.05
CA ASP A 135 18.23 -10.94 5.99
C ASP A 135 18.67 -12.38 6.28
N SER A 136 17.73 -13.34 6.35
CA SER A 136 18.04 -14.75 6.61
C SER A 136 18.96 -15.37 5.54
N GLN A 137 19.04 -14.79 4.35
CA GLN A 137 19.94 -15.26 3.29
C GLN A 137 21.41 -15.01 3.60
N TYR A 138 21.73 -13.89 4.27
CA TYR A 138 23.10 -13.57 4.62
C TYR A 138 23.61 -14.50 5.73
N GLN A 139 22.73 -14.93 6.63
CA GLN A 139 23.07 -15.88 7.69
C GLN A 139 23.32 -17.30 7.16
N ASP A 140 22.69 -17.69 6.05
CA ASP A 140 22.91 -18.98 5.41
C ASP A 140 24.23 -18.96 4.60
N GLU A 141 24.55 -17.85 3.93
CA GLU A 141 25.81 -17.66 3.16
C GLU A 141 27.05 -17.64 4.09
N ASP A 142 26.99 -16.92 5.22
CA ASP A 142 28.10 -16.86 6.19
C ASP A 142 28.39 -18.22 6.86
N GLN A 143 27.38 -19.10 7.01
CA GLN A 143 27.54 -20.44 7.60
C GLN A 143 28.12 -21.48 6.64
N GLU A 144 28.00 -21.25 5.33
CA GLU A 144 28.61 -22.09 4.29
C GLU A 144 30.09 -21.75 4.07
N GLU A 145 30.49 -20.47 4.25
CA GLU A 145 31.90 -20.05 4.15
C GLU A 145 32.76 -20.49 5.35
N ASP A 146 32.19 -20.60 6.56
CA ASP A 146 32.90 -21.06 7.77
C ASP A 146 33.13 -22.60 7.83
N GLN A 147 32.70 -23.35 6.80
CA GLN A 147 32.84 -24.81 6.70
C GLN A 147 33.84 -25.29 5.62
N GLU A 148 34.55 -24.37 4.93
CA GLU A 148 35.68 -24.66 4.03
C GLU A 148 37.05 -24.37 4.68
#